data_AF-A0A4S2HH41-F1
#
_entry.id   AF-A0A4S2HH41-F1
#
_cell.length_a   1.000
_cell.length_b   1.000
_cell.length_c   1.000
_cell.angle_alpha   90.00
_cell.angle_beta   90.00
_cell.angle_gamma   90.00
#
_symmetry.space_group_name_H-M   'P 1'
#
loop_
_entity.id
_entity.type
_entity.pdbx_description
1 polymer ?
#
loop_
_entity_poly.entity_id
_entity_poly.type
_entity_poly.pdbx_seq_one_letter_code
_entity_poly.pdbx_strand_id
1 'polypeptide(L)'
;MQKSMAQNLRMLLLCLCFLFLFKSWQVKAAVPKATEEYELGEEYEGKIAYHEKMRCFRFSLPESSHVTLSLKYYGKGCGGTIYDEFGNEVLRNEDLEFRRNFFTGWSSAILSRTLSSGTYYIKIWNEGRWKWQHCRFSFRIQAEKQVEILYIFCLYSFKKY
;
A
#
# COMPACT_ATOMS: atom_id res chain seq x y z
N MET A 1 38.19 38.74 -27.86
CA MET A 1 36.74 38.60 -27.56
C MET A 1 36.21 37.15 -27.69
N GLN A 2 36.71 36.31 -28.62
CA GLN A 2 36.24 34.92 -28.81
C GLN A 2 36.54 33.94 -27.67
N LYS A 3 37.66 34.12 -26.94
CA LYS A 3 38.10 33.19 -25.87
C LYS A 3 37.17 33.17 -24.66
N SER A 4 36.56 34.31 -24.31
CA SER A 4 35.64 34.43 -23.17
C SER A 4 34.24 33.88 -23.51
N MET A 5 33.78 34.02 -24.75
CA MET A 5 32.52 33.39 -25.21
C MET A 5 32.61 31.86 -25.20
N ALA A 6 33.75 31.27 -25.59
CA ALA A 6 33.95 29.83 -25.56
C ALA A 6 34.00 29.26 -24.13
N GLN A 7 34.56 30.00 -23.16
CA GLN A 7 34.55 29.61 -21.75
C GLN A 7 33.15 29.67 -21.14
N ASN A 8 32.38 30.71 -21.44
CA ASN A 8 30.99 30.84 -20.98
C ASN A 8 30.09 29.74 -21.57
N LEU A 9 30.29 29.37 -22.84
CA LEU A 9 29.56 28.27 -23.48
C LEU A 9 29.89 26.91 -22.86
N ARG A 10 31.18 26.67 -22.53
CA ARG A 10 31.61 25.46 -21.81
C ARG A 10 31.03 25.38 -20.40
N MET A 11 30.96 26.51 -19.68
CA MET A 11 30.33 26.57 -18.36
C MET A 11 28.82 26.31 -18.45
N LEU A 12 28.14 26.84 -19.47
CA LEU A 12 26.71 26.61 -19.67
C LEU A 12 26.39 25.13 -19.97
N LEU A 13 27.22 24.48 -20.79
CA LEU A 13 27.13 23.05 -21.09
C LEU A 13 27.37 22.19 -19.85
N LEU A 14 28.34 22.53 -19.00
CA LEU A 14 28.57 21.84 -17.73
C LEU A 14 27.38 21.99 -16.78
N CYS A 15 26.79 23.19 -16.66
CA CYS A 15 25.60 23.41 -15.85
C CYS A 15 24.38 22.62 -16.35
N LEU A 16 24.21 22.48 -17.67
CA LEU A 16 23.14 21.67 -18.27
C LEU A 16 23.32 20.17 -18.00
N CYS A 17 24.56 19.65 -17.99
CA CYS A 17 24.84 18.27 -17.61
C CYS A 17 24.43 17.96 -16.16
N PHE A 18 24.59 18.91 -15.23
CA PHE A 18 24.15 18.73 -13.84
C PHE A 18 22.62 18.60 -13.72
N LEU A 19 21.84 19.34 -14.52
CA LEU A 19 20.38 19.25 -14.51
C LEU A 19 19.84 17.88 -14.95
N PHE A 20 20.59 17.15 -15.79
CA PHE A 20 20.23 15.78 -16.20
C PHE A 20 20.69 14.70 -15.19
N LEU A 21 21.67 14.99 -14.34
CA LEU A 21 22.18 14.05 -13.31
C LEU A 21 21.35 14.07 -12.01
N PHE A 22 20.51 15.10 -11.81
CA PHE A 22 19.60 15.19 -10.65
C PHE A 22 18.18 14.71 -10.93
N LYS A 23 17.92 14.10 -12.10
CA LYS A 23 16.74 13.24 -12.24
C LYS A 23 17.03 11.97 -11.45
N SER A 24 16.97 12.11 -10.11
CA SER A 24 17.01 11.00 -9.17
C SER A 24 15.93 10.03 -9.61
N TRP A 25 16.35 8.99 -10.31
CA TRP A 25 15.51 7.83 -10.54
C TRP A 25 15.32 7.29 -9.13
N GLN A 26 14.18 7.61 -8.52
CA GLN A 26 13.80 7.01 -7.26
C GLN A 26 13.62 5.53 -7.57
N VAL A 27 14.69 4.75 -7.41
CA VAL A 27 14.61 3.30 -7.43
C VAL A 27 13.89 2.95 -6.13
N LYS A 28 12.56 2.84 -6.21
CA LYS A 28 11.79 2.30 -5.09
C LYS A 28 12.25 0.88 -4.87
N ALA A 29 12.48 0.54 -3.61
CA ALA A 29 12.89 -0.80 -3.23
C ALA A 29 11.87 -1.79 -3.82
N ALA A 30 12.37 -2.84 -4.48
CA ALA A 30 11.51 -3.90 -4.97
C ALA A 30 10.66 -4.41 -3.81
N VAL A 31 9.34 -4.47 -4.00
CA VAL A 31 8.43 -5.09 -3.04
C VAL A 31 9.00 -6.47 -2.71
N PRO A 32 9.08 -6.86 -1.42
CA PRO A 32 9.55 -8.19 -1.07
C PRO A 32 8.79 -9.21 -1.89
N LYS A 33 9.51 -10.09 -2.60
CA LYS A 33 8.90 -11.09 -3.46
C LYS A 33 7.83 -11.82 -2.67
N ALA A 34 6.57 -11.71 -3.12
CA ALA A 34 5.45 -12.31 -2.42
C ALA A 34 5.72 -13.79 -2.17
N THR A 35 5.45 -14.23 -0.95
CA THR A 35 5.66 -15.61 -0.54
C THR A 35 4.40 -16.44 -0.72
N GLU A 36 3.23 -15.80 -0.75
CA GLU A 36 1.92 -16.45 -0.77
C GLU A 36 0.93 -15.66 -1.66
N GLU A 37 0.08 -16.37 -2.41
CA GLU A 37 -1.08 -15.80 -3.08
C GLU A 37 -2.26 -15.72 -2.09
N TYR A 38 -3.07 -14.68 -2.19
CA TYR A 38 -4.22 -14.45 -1.31
C TYR A 38 -5.48 -14.17 -2.13
N GLU A 39 -6.57 -14.82 -1.75
CA GLU A 39 -7.89 -14.68 -2.36
C GLU A 39 -8.71 -13.61 -1.62
N LEU A 40 -9.23 -12.63 -2.35
CA LEU A 40 -10.03 -11.55 -1.79
C LEU A 40 -11.30 -12.06 -1.12
N GLY A 41 -11.63 -11.49 0.02
CA GLY A 41 -12.83 -11.83 0.78
C GLY A 41 -12.65 -12.95 1.79
N GLU A 42 -11.55 -13.71 1.74
CA GLU A 42 -11.25 -14.77 2.72
C GLU A 42 -10.56 -14.21 3.97
N GLU A 43 -10.90 -14.70 5.16
CA GLU A 43 -10.15 -14.36 6.38
C GLU A 43 -8.91 -15.25 6.47
N TYR A 44 -7.73 -14.64 6.44
CA TYR A 44 -6.46 -15.34 6.62
C TYR A 44 -5.97 -15.21 8.06
N GLU A 45 -5.77 -16.34 8.73
CA GLU A 45 -5.16 -16.39 10.06
C GLU A 45 -3.73 -16.92 10.00
N GLY A 46 -2.83 -16.28 10.74
CA GLY A 46 -1.43 -16.64 10.72
C GLY A 46 -0.66 -16.30 11.98
N LYS A 47 0.58 -16.76 11.99
CA LYS A 47 1.60 -16.35 12.96
C LYS A 47 2.90 -16.01 12.24
N ILE A 48 3.64 -15.04 12.77
CA ILE A 48 5.00 -14.68 12.34
C ILE A 48 5.93 -14.94 13.52
N ALA A 49 6.89 -15.83 13.31
CA ALA A 49 7.90 -16.11 14.32
C ALA A 49 8.89 -14.94 14.47
N TYR A 50 9.58 -14.85 15.60
CA TYR A 50 10.56 -13.78 15.85
C TYR A 50 11.68 -13.70 14.78
N HIS A 51 12.08 -14.84 14.22
CA HIS A 51 13.15 -14.92 13.21
C HIS A 51 12.67 -14.64 11.77
N GLU A 52 11.39 -14.86 11.49
CA GLU A 52 10.79 -14.68 10.16
C GLU A 52 10.57 -13.20 9.83
N LYS A 53 10.32 -12.37 10.86
CA LYS A 53 10.15 -10.91 10.83
C LYS A 53 8.97 -10.39 10.02
N MET A 54 8.64 -10.96 8.86
CA MET A 54 7.53 -10.52 8.02
C MET A 54 7.00 -11.63 7.11
N ARG A 55 5.77 -11.45 6.63
CA ARG A 55 5.13 -12.26 5.58
C ARG A 55 4.48 -11.35 4.56
N CYS A 56 4.53 -11.73 3.28
CA CYS A 56 4.03 -10.93 2.18
C CYS A 56 3.06 -11.76 1.33
N PHE A 57 1.86 -11.23 1.15
CA PHE A 57 0.80 -11.88 0.38
C PHE A 57 0.44 -11.04 -0.83
N ARG A 58 0.28 -11.68 -1.99
CA ARG A 58 -0.09 -11.05 -3.25
C ARG A 58 -1.58 -11.22 -3.50
N PHE A 59 -2.22 -10.19 -4.04
CA PHE A 59 -3.59 -10.27 -4.56
C PHE A 59 -3.73 -9.36 -5.78
N SER A 60 -4.78 -9.58 -6.58
CA SER A 60 -5.05 -8.81 -7.79
C SER A 60 -6.46 -8.24 -7.77
N LEU A 61 -6.58 -6.98 -8.16
CA LEU A 61 -7.86 -6.31 -8.39
C LEU A 61 -8.13 -6.29 -9.90
N PRO A 62 -9.19 -6.97 -10.39
CA PRO A 62 -9.52 -6.98 -11.82
C PRO A 62 -10.02 -5.61 -12.30
N GLU A 63 -10.60 -4.81 -11.42
CA GLU A 63 -11.17 -3.49 -11.70
C GLU A 63 -11.00 -2.53 -10.52
N SER A 64 -11.20 -1.22 -10.77
CA SER A 64 -11.17 -0.20 -9.71
C SER A 64 -12.21 -0.52 -8.65
N SER A 65 -11.76 -0.64 -7.40
CA SER A 65 -12.57 -1.14 -6.30
C SER A 65 -12.35 -0.32 -5.03
N HIS A 66 -13.40 -0.19 -4.23
CA HIS A 66 -13.28 0.25 -2.85
C HIS A 66 -12.75 -0.92 -2.01
N VAL A 67 -11.48 -0.83 -1.62
CA VAL A 67 -10.79 -1.89 -0.89
C VAL A 67 -10.81 -1.58 0.60
N THR A 68 -11.26 -2.55 1.40
CA THR A 68 -11.29 -2.48 2.87
C THR A 68 -10.37 -3.54 3.44
N LEU A 69 -9.36 -3.11 4.19
CA LEU A 69 -8.48 -3.97 4.99
C LEU A 69 -9.02 -4.02 6.43
N SER A 70 -9.40 -5.22 6.87
CA SER A 70 -9.62 -5.53 8.28
C SER A 70 -8.41 -6.28 8.81
N LEU A 71 -7.67 -5.70 9.77
CA LEU A 71 -6.48 -6.31 10.35
C LEU A 71 -6.64 -6.47 11.87
N LYS A 72 -6.38 -7.68 12.35
CA LYS A 72 -6.37 -8.04 13.77
C LYS A 72 -5.01 -8.60 14.14
N TYR A 73 -4.54 -8.30 15.34
CA TYR A 73 -3.38 -8.97 15.92
C TYR A 73 -3.51 -9.21 17.41
N TYR A 74 -2.82 -10.22 17.91
CA TYR A 74 -2.74 -10.53 19.33
C TYR A 74 -1.42 -10.02 19.93
N GLY A 75 -1.50 -9.33 21.07
CA GLY A 75 -0.32 -8.89 21.84
C GLY A 75 0.21 -7.50 21.43
N LYS A 76 1.54 -7.35 21.39
CA LYS A 76 2.22 -6.11 21.00
C LYS A 76 3.07 -6.36 19.75
N GLY A 77 2.95 -5.47 18.77
CA GLY A 77 3.93 -5.36 17.68
C GLY A 77 3.58 -6.16 16.43
N CYS A 78 2.38 -6.00 15.90
CA CYS A 78 2.10 -6.38 14.52
C CYS A 78 1.64 -5.15 13.76
N GLY A 79 2.15 -4.98 12.54
CA GLY A 79 1.72 -3.94 11.63
C GLY A 79 1.43 -4.51 10.25
N GLY A 80 0.70 -3.75 9.45
CA GLY A 80 0.35 -4.14 8.09
C GLY A 80 0.24 -2.95 7.15
N THR A 81 0.87 -3.06 5.99
CA THR A 81 0.82 -2.06 4.91
C THR A 81 0.53 -2.76 3.59
N ILE A 82 -0.32 -2.15 2.75
CA ILE A 82 -0.54 -2.60 1.38
C ILE A 82 0.28 -1.72 0.43
N TYR A 83 1.01 -2.39 -0.45
CA TYR A 83 1.83 -1.82 -1.50
C TYR A 83 1.21 -2.10 -2.86
N ASP A 84 1.35 -1.17 -3.80
CA ASP A 84 1.12 -1.46 -5.22
C ASP A 84 2.31 -2.22 -5.85
N GLU A 85 2.20 -2.55 -7.14
CA GLU A 85 3.24 -3.25 -7.89
C GLU A 85 4.59 -2.50 -7.99
N PHE A 86 4.56 -1.18 -7.81
CA PHE A 86 5.74 -0.33 -7.84
C PHE A 86 6.35 -0.12 -6.44
N GLY A 87 5.77 -0.72 -5.41
CA GLY A 87 6.20 -0.56 -4.03
C GLY A 87 5.79 0.74 -3.37
N ASN A 88 4.73 1.38 -3.87
CA ASN A 88 4.12 2.54 -3.22
C ASN A 88 3.17 2.07 -2.14
N GLU A 89 3.26 2.67 -0.95
CA GLU A 89 2.29 2.44 0.12
C GLU A 89 0.95 3.08 -0.24
N VAL A 90 -0.08 2.25 -0.44
CA VAL A 90 -1.43 2.70 -0.80
C VAL A 90 -2.42 2.63 0.38
N LEU A 91 -2.14 1.74 1.35
CA LEU A 91 -2.78 1.70 2.66
C LEU A 91 -1.69 1.53 3.71
N ARG A 92 -1.44 2.58 4.49
CA ARG A 92 -0.30 2.66 5.42
C ARG A 92 -0.69 2.16 6.80
N ASN A 93 0.27 1.53 7.47
CA ASN A 93 0.09 1.12 8.85
C ASN A 93 -0.15 2.31 9.80
N GLU A 94 0.45 3.47 9.52
CA GLU A 94 0.26 4.67 10.35
C GLU A 94 -1.18 5.22 10.27
N ASP A 95 -1.92 4.88 9.22
CA ASP A 95 -3.32 5.26 9.04
C ASP A 95 -4.28 4.27 9.74
N LEU A 96 -3.78 3.14 10.27
CA LEU A 96 -4.59 2.15 10.97
C LEU A 96 -4.81 2.54 12.44
N GLU A 97 -6.05 2.86 12.78
CA GLU A 97 -6.46 3.13 14.16
C GLU A 97 -6.81 1.84 14.91
N PHE A 98 -5.82 1.24 15.59
CA PHE A 98 -6.03 0.02 16.35
C PHE A 98 -6.78 0.23 17.67
N ARG A 99 -7.88 -0.50 17.84
CA ARG A 99 -8.61 -0.62 19.10
C ARG A 99 -8.27 -1.94 19.78
N ARG A 100 -7.79 -1.88 21.02
CA ARG A 100 -7.44 -3.05 21.83
C ARG A 100 -8.63 -3.51 22.67
N ASN A 101 -8.98 -4.79 22.54
CA ASN A 101 -9.82 -5.50 23.49
C ASN A 101 -8.93 -6.09 24.61
N PHE A 102 -9.04 -5.55 25.81
CA PHE A 102 -8.24 -5.99 26.96
C PHE A 102 -8.65 -7.35 27.53
N PHE A 103 -9.90 -7.79 27.30
CA PHE A 103 -10.39 -9.10 27.75
C PHE A 103 -9.83 -10.23 26.89
N THR A 104 -9.71 -10.02 25.58
CA THR A 104 -9.24 -11.05 24.64
C THR A 104 -7.76 -10.88 24.25
N GLY A 105 -7.15 -9.72 24.52
CA GLY A 105 -5.78 -9.39 24.13
C GLY A 105 -5.58 -9.05 22.66
N TRP A 106 -6.66 -9.00 21.87
CA TRP A 106 -6.63 -8.66 20.45
C TRP A 106 -6.77 -7.16 20.22
N SER A 107 -5.99 -6.64 19.29
CA SER A 107 -6.18 -5.32 18.69
C SER A 107 -6.74 -5.48 17.28
N SER A 108 -7.62 -4.58 16.85
CA SER A 108 -8.19 -4.58 15.51
C SER A 108 -8.24 -3.18 14.92
N ALA A 109 -8.00 -3.06 13.62
CA ALA A 109 -8.18 -1.84 12.84
C ALA A 109 -8.86 -2.16 11.51
N ILE A 110 -9.55 -1.16 10.97
CA ILE A 110 -10.18 -1.21 9.64
C ILE A 110 -9.77 0.06 8.91
N LEU A 111 -9.36 -0.08 7.65
CA LEU A 111 -9.03 1.05 6.79
C LEU A 111 -9.46 0.75 5.36
N SER A 112 -10.03 1.76 4.70
CA SER A 112 -10.54 1.62 3.33
C SER A 112 -9.98 2.70 2.41
N ARG A 113 -9.68 2.33 1.17
CA ARG A 113 -9.23 3.21 0.09
C ARG A 113 -9.76 2.70 -1.25
N THR A 114 -10.02 3.63 -2.17
CA THR A 114 -10.28 3.26 -3.57
C THR A 114 -8.95 3.01 -4.26
N LEU A 115 -8.80 1.82 -4.84
CA LEU A 115 -7.61 1.37 -5.55
C LEU A 115 -7.96 1.03 -7.00
N SER A 116 -7.12 1.40 -7.95
CA SER A 116 -7.28 1.02 -9.35
C SER A 116 -7.07 -0.48 -9.56
N SER A 117 -7.47 -1.01 -10.71
CA SER A 117 -7.08 -2.36 -11.11
C SER A 117 -5.56 -2.51 -11.10
N GLY A 118 -5.08 -3.71 -10.75
CA GLY A 118 -3.65 -3.97 -10.62
C GLY A 118 -3.32 -5.09 -9.66
N THR A 119 -2.02 -5.30 -9.48
CA THR A 119 -1.48 -6.25 -8.48
C THR A 119 -1.01 -5.50 -7.25
N TYR A 120 -1.36 -6.04 -6.08
CA TYR A 120 -1.05 -5.46 -4.79
C TYR A 120 -0.46 -6.50 -3.84
N TYR A 121 0.20 -6.00 -2.80
CA TYR A 121 0.91 -6.82 -1.84
C TYR A 121 0.62 -6.33 -0.43
N ILE A 122 0.09 -7.20 0.44
CA ILE A 122 0.01 -6.92 1.87
C ILE A 122 1.25 -7.49 2.56
N LYS A 123 1.99 -6.61 3.23
CA LYS A 123 3.12 -6.99 4.08
C LYS A 123 2.68 -6.89 5.53
N ILE A 124 2.74 -8.00 6.25
CA ILE A 124 2.55 -8.06 7.70
C ILE A 124 3.89 -8.30 8.36
N TRP A 125 4.21 -7.58 9.43
CA TRP A 125 5.48 -7.75 10.15
C TRP A 125 5.30 -7.90 11.65
N ASN A 126 6.31 -8.51 12.27
CA ASN A 126 6.44 -8.66 13.71
C ASN A 126 7.48 -7.65 14.23
N GLU A 127 7.04 -6.71 15.07
CA GLU A 127 7.87 -5.74 15.79
C GLU A 127 8.40 -6.29 17.12
N GLY A 128 8.16 -7.56 17.41
CA GLY A 128 8.68 -8.27 18.55
C GLY A 128 10.20 -8.14 18.65
N ARG A 129 10.67 -7.70 19.82
CA ARG A 129 12.08 -7.53 20.16
C ARG A 129 12.68 -8.79 20.79
N TRP A 130 11.84 -9.71 21.25
CA TRP A 130 12.26 -10.90 22.00
C TRP A 130 11.79 -12.20 21.34
N LYS A 131 12.53 -13.29 21.52
CA LYS A 131 12.27 -14.60 20.89
C LYS A 131 10.87 -15.17 21.17
N TRP A 132 10.33 -14.90 22.36
CA TRP A 132 9.00 -15.36 22.79
C TRP A 132 7.85 -14.49 22.25
N GLN A 133 8.17 -13.38 21.58
CA GLN A 133 7.16 -12.49 20.99
C GLN A 133 6.84 -12.95 19.57
N HIS A 134 5.80 -13.76 19.47
CA HIS A 134 5.20 -14.14 18.20
C HIS A 134 4.06 -13.18 17.86
N CYS A 135 4.02 -12.73 16.61
CA CYS A 135 2.88 -11.98 16.10
C CYS A 135 1.83 -12.99 15.63
N ARG A 136 0.67 -13.09 16.29
CA ARG A 136 -0.50 -13.80 15.75
C ARG A 136 -1.40 -12.75 15.11
N PHE A 137 -1.82 -12.99 13.89
CA PHE A 137 -2.60 -12.03 13.12
C PHE A 137 -3.76 -12.72 12.39
N SER A 138 -4.79 -11.93 12.11
CA SER A 138 -5.83 -12.26 11.15
C SER A 138 -6.04 -11.04 10.26
N PHE A 139 -6.16 -11.25 8.95
CA PHE A 139 -6.57 -10.17 8.06
C PHE A 139 -7.61 -10.63 7.05
N ARG A 140 -8.42 -9.67 6.59
CA ARG A 140 -9.36 -9.85 5.48
C ARG A 140 -9.31 -8.61 4.61
N ILE A 141 -9.15 -8.79 3.30
CA ILE A 141 -9.23 -7.72 2.32
C ILE A 141 -10.49 -7.95 1.50
N GLN A 142 -11.41 -7.00 1.57
CA GLN A 142 -12.62 -6.99 0.75
C GLN A 142 -12.46 -5.94 -0.35
N ALA A 143 -12.91 -6.26 -1.55
CA ALA A 143 -12.91 -5.34 -2.68
C ALA A 143 -14.33 -5.23 -3.22
N GLU A 144 -14.91 -4.04 -3.12
CA GLU A 144 -16.24 -3.75 -3.64
C GLU A 144 -16.11 -2.94 -4.93
N LYS A 145 -16.76 -3.38 -6.00
CA LYS A 145 -16.73 -2.68 -7.28
C LYS A 145 -17.22 -1.25 -7.11
N GLN A 146 -16.47 -0.29 -7.64
CA GLN A 146 -16.94 1.09 -7.70
C GLN A 146 -18.09 1.18 -8.71
N VAL A 147 -19.31 1.33 -8.22
CA VAL A 147 -20.47 1.64 -9.08
C VAL A 147 -20.46 3.15 -9.31
N GLU A 148 -20.04 3.58 -10.49
CA GLU A 148 -20.35 4.93 -10.94
C GLU A 148 -21.87 5.03 -11.09
N ILE A 149 -22.52 5.73 -10.16
CA ILE A 149 -23.91 6.16 -10.34
C ILE A 149 -23.87 7.24 -11.43
N LEU A 150 -23.86 6.80 -12.68
CA LEU A 150 -24.02 7.64 -13.85
C LEU A 150 -25.43 8.23 -13.80
N TYR A 151 -25.54 9.44 -13.25
CA TYR A 151 -26.67 10.37 -13.29
C TYR A 151 -27.95 9.84 -13.99
N ILE A 152 -28.76 9.04 -13.30
CA ILE A 152 -30.21 8.93 -13.60
C ILE A 152 -30.92 10.17 -13.02
N PHE A 153 -30.39 11.35 -13.30
CA PHE A 153 -31.06 12.63 -13.08
C PHE A 153 -31.42 13.31 -14.42
N CYS A 154 -30.97 12.78 -15.57
CA CYS A 154 -31.37 13.29 -16.89
C CYS A 154 -32.74 12.78 -17.38
N LEU A 155 -33.37 11.78 -16.73
CA LEU A 155 -34.68 11.27 -17.17
C LEU A 155 -35.89 11.89 -16.45
N TYR A 156 -35.69 12.76 -15.45
CA TYR A 156 -36.80 13.48 -14.79
C TYR A 156 -37.04 14.90 -15.30
N SER A 157 -36.37 15.34 -16.38
CA SER A 157 -36.57 16.68 -16.98
C SER A 157 -37.54 16.75 -18.17
N PHE A 158 -38.22 15.68 -18.58
CA PHE A 158 -39.20 15.77 -19.69
C PHE A 158 -40.45 14.93 -19.44
N LYS A 159 -41.34 15.42 -18.56
CA LYS A 159 -42.80 15.22 -18.68
C LYS A 159 -43.57 16.12 -17.70
N LYS A 160 -43.66 17.40 -18.06
CA LYS A 160 -44.82 18.24 -17.74
C LYS A 160 -45.13 19.05 -19.00
N TYR A 161 -45.87 18.42 -19.90
CA TYR A 161 -46.80 19.09 -20.82
C TYR A 161 -48.20 18.72 -20.33
#